data_AF-A0A0Q3WZK6-F1
#
_entry.id   AF-A0A0Q3WZK6-F1
#
_cell.length_a   1.000
_cell.length_b   1.000
_cell.length_c   1.000
_cell.angle_alpha   90.00
_cell.angle_beta   90.00
_cell.angle_gamma   90.00
#
_symmetry.space_group_name_H-M   'P 1'
#
loop_
_entity.id
_entity.type
_entity.pdbx_description
1 polymer ?
#
loop_
_entity_poly.entity_id
_entity_poly.type
_entity_poly.pdbx_seq_one_letter_code
_entity_poly.pdbx_strand_id
1 'polypeptide(L)'
;MQDFQLYWNIVRDEAEEILYKHCKNCGKTVVFKDTLIRRHNANGKNIYRYAIYKCEKDHTWNQKLSVYKTYTDHVKVYDTKEEKDLPKIEEMNLEWNKLMDKGICTISITIQNIIGNKHRIDKTLAERIPDLSRSQIVQRIRDHSILVNRETCKPSQTLMKDDIITIKLK
;
A
#
# COMPACT_ATOMS: atom_id res chain seq x y z
N MET A 1 19.56 -27.56 0.36
CA MET A 1 19.08 -26.21 0.00
C MET A 1 17.89 -25.94 0.88
N GLN A 2 17.96 -24.92 1.72
CA GLN A 2 16.87 -24.59 2.61
C GLN A 2 16.04 -23.48 1.96
N ASP A 3 14.75 -23.73 1.82
CA ASP A 3 13.79 -22.74 1.34
C ASP A 3 13.14 -22.10 2.57
N PHE A 4 12.99 -20.79 2.53
CA PHE A 4 12.41 -20.02 3.62
C PHE A 4 11.10 -19.40 3.19
N GLN A 5 10.04 -19.66 3.94
CA GLN A 5 8.70 -19.17 3.62
C GLN A 5 8.27 -18.09 4.60
N LEU A 6 7.69 -17.04 4.05
CA LEU A 6 7.21 -15.87 4.77
C LEU A 6 5.83 -15.46 4.30
N TYR A 7 5.15 -14.75 5.17
CA TYR A 7 3.84 -14.19 4.91
C TYR A 7 3.86 -12.70 5.20
N TRP A 8 3.40 -11.90 4.24
CA TRP A 8 3.37 -10.45 4.37
C TRP A 8 1.94 -9.93 4.36
N ASN A 9 1.67 -9.08 5.35
CA ASN A 9 0.53 -8.18 5.36
C ASN A 9 1.04 -6.78 5.02
N ILE A 10 0.75 -6.34 3.79
CA ILE A 10 1.13 -5.01 3.32
C ILE A 10 -0.02 -4.06 3.67
N VAL A 11 0.03 -3.57 4.90
CA VAL A 11 -0.83 -2.49 5.37
C VAL A 11 -0.03 -1.21 5.23
N ARG A 12 -0.53 -0.25 4.45
CA ARG A 12 0.02 1.09 4.50
C ARG A 12 -0.39 1.66 5.86
N ASP A 13 0.57 2.08 6.68
CA ASP A 13 0.25 3.07 7.70
C ASP A 13 -0.47 4.20 6.98
N GLU A 14 -1.63 4.61 7.49
CA GLU A 14 -2.35 5.80 7.03
C GLU A 14 -1.56 7.10 7.33
N ALA A 15 -0.22 7.04 7.34
CA ALA A 15 0.67 8.16 7.32
C ALA A 15 0.52 8.87 5.97
N GLU A 16 -0.48 9.75 5.97
CA GLU A 16 -0.67 10.96 5.17
C GLU A 16 -0.09 10.87 3.75
N GLU A 17 -0.92 10.57 2.75
CA GLU A 17 -0.63 11.08 1.41
C GLU A 17 -0.54 12.60 1.52
N ILE A 18 0.70 13.12 1.54
CA ILE A 18 0.98 14.55 1.48
C ILE A 18 0.54 15.02 0.08
N LEU A 19 -0.66 15.59 -0.01
CA LEU A 19 -1.23 16.03 -1.28
C LEU A 19 -0.89 17.49 -1.54
N TYR A 20 -0.07 17.75 -2.56
CA TYR A 20 0.20 19.10 -3.04
C TYR A 20 -0.90 19.56 -4.01
N LYS A 21 -1.66 20.58 -3.63
CA LYS A 21 -2.72 21.17 -4.47
C LYS A 21 -2.71 22.70 -4.39
N HIS A 22 -3.09 23.35 -5.47
CA HIS A 22 -3.34 24.79 -5.47
C HIS A 22 -4.56 25.11 -4.60
N CYS A 23 -4.36 25.83 -3.51
CA CYS A 23 -5.44 26.30 -2.65
C CYS A 23 -5.96 27.64 -3.19
N LYS A 24 -7.21 27.65 -3.65
CA LYS A 24 -7.87 28.85 -4.20
C LYS A 24 -7.84 30.04 -3.23
N ASN A 25 -7.94 29.78 -1.92
CA ASN A 25 -7.95 30.83 -0.90
C ASN A 25 -6.53 31.25 -0.45
N CYS A 26 -5.52 30.38 -0.59
CA CYS A 26 -4.12 30.76 -0.34
C CYS A 26 -3.45 31.38 -1.57
N GLY A 27 -4.01 31.20 -2.77
CA GLY A 27 -3.42 31.64 -4.03
C GLY A 27 -2.14 30.89 -4.44
N LYS A 28 -1.79 29.78 -3.77
CA LYS A 28 -0.56 29.02 -4.02
C LYS A 28 -0.76 27.51 -3.81
N THR A 29 0.19 26.72 -4.31
CA THR A 29 0.26 25.28 -4.02
C THR A 29 0.67 25.06 -2.56
N VAL A 30 -0.14 24.29 -1.85
CA VAL A 30 0.06 23.96 -0.43
C VAL A 30 -0.21 22.48 -0.21
N VAL A 31 0.25 21.96 0.92
CA VAL A 31 -0.10 20.62 1.37
C VAL A 31 -1.54 20.62 1.89
N PHE A 32 -2.29 19.60 1.50
CA PHE A 32 -3.61 19.27 2.01
C PHE A 32 -3.53 17.95 2.76
N LYS A 33 -3.95 17.95 4.03
CA LYS A 33 -4.00 16.79 4.90
C LYS A 33 -5.41 16.22 4.97
N ASP A 34 -5.54 14.89 4.96
CA ASP A 34 -6.83 14.24 5.14
C ASP A 34 -7.29 14.48 6.58
N THR A 35 -8.51 14.98 6.74
CA THR A 35 -9.12 15.20 8.06
C THR A 35 -9.78 13.94 8.62
N LEU A 36 -9.82 12.86 7.82
CA LEU A 36 -10.61 11.64 8.04
C LEU A 36 -12.14 11.87 8.04
N ILE A 37 -12.59 13.13 7.92
CA ILE A 37 -13.99 13.47 7.80
C ILE A 37 -14.47 13.09 6.39
N ARG A 38 -15.66 12.48 6.33
CA ARG A 38 -16.33 12.07 5.10
C ARG A 38 -17.66 12.80 4.97
N ARG A 39 -17.93 13.37 3.80
CA ARG A 39 -19.17 14.08 3.48
C ARG A 39 -19.97 13.29 2.45
N HIS A 40 -21.24 13.09 2.73
CA HIS A 40 -22.19 12.49 1.78
C HIS A 40 -23.16 13.58 1.32
N ASN A 41 -23.22 13.83 0.03
CA ASN A 41 -24.21 14.72 -0.58
C ASN A 41 -25.13 13.86 -1.44
N ALA A 42 -26.41 13.80 -1.08
CA ALA A 42 -27.42 13.25 -1.95
C ALA A 42 -27.76 14.26 -3.06
N ASN A 43 -27.92 13.78 -4.29
CA ASN A 43 -28.50 14.53 -5.40
C ASN A 43 -29.37 13.58 -6.23
N GLY A 44 -30.67 13.66 -6.00
CA GLY A 44 -31.66 12.74 -6.55
C GLY A 44 -31.36 11.30 -6.15
N LYS A 45 -31.19 10.42 -7.15
CA LYS A 45 -30.92 8.99 -6.95
C LYS A 45 -29.46 8.67 -6.61
N ASN A 46 -28.55 9.65 -6.63
CA ASN A 46 -27.12 9.45 -6.43
C ASN A 46 -26.66 10.05 -5.09
N ILE A 47 -25.83 9.31 -4.36
CA ILE A 47 -25.11 9.78 -3.17
C ILE A 47 -23.63 9.93 -3.55
N TYR A 48 -23.12 11.15 -3.39
CA TYR A 48 -21.73 11.49 -3.64
C TYR A 48 -20.97 11.49 -2.32
N ARG A 49 -19.93 10.65 -2.23
CA ARG A 49 -19.05 10.59 -1.06
C ARG A 49 -17.77 11.36 -1.33
N TYR A 50 -17.40 12.25 -0.42
CA TYR A 50 -16.19 13.06 -0.47
C TYR A 50 -15.34 12.85 0.78
N ALA A 51 -14.02 12.83 0.63
CA ALA A 51 -13.06 13.04 1.71
C ALA A 51 -12.78 14.54 1.83
N ILE A 52 -12.74 15.04 3.06
CA ILE A 52 -12.44 16.44 3.36
C ILE A 52 -10.96 16.54 3.69
N TYR A 53 -10.25 17.35 2.92
CA TYR A 53 -8.87 17.70 3.19
C TYR A 53 -8.77 19.17 3.59
N LYS A 54 -7.79 19.49 4.44
CA LYS A 54 -7.52 20.86 4.87
C LYS A 54 -6.06 21.22 4.68
N CYS A 55 -5.81 22.45 4.23
CA CYS A 55 -4.46 23.02 4.22
C CYS A 55 -4.10 23.57 5.61
N GLU A 56 -2.85 23.99 5.81
CA GLU A 56 -2.38 24.58 7.07
C GLU A 56 -3.20 25.80 7.54
N LYS A 57 -3.85 26.51 6.62
CA LYS A 57 -4.76 27.64 6.92
C LYS A 57 -6.23 27.23 7.04
N ASP A 58 -6.51 25.96 7.28
CA ASP A 58 -7.85 25.38 7.45
C ASP A 58 -8.80 25.46 6.23
N HIS A 59 -8.33 25.96 5.09
CA HIS A 59 -9.13 25.95 3.86
C HIS A 59 -9.38 24.52 3.39
N THR A 60 -10.62 24.26 2.97
CA THR A 60 -11.10 22.93 2.62
C THR A 60 -10.93 22.62 1.14
N TRP A 61 -10.51 21.39 0.85
CA TRP A 61 -10.58 20.77 -0.47
C TRP A 61 -11.31 19.43 -0.37
N ASN A 62 -12.32 19.22 -1.21
CA ASN A 62 -13.12 18.00 -1.20
C ASN A 62 -12.67 17.07 -2.33
N GLN A 63 -12.15 15.90 -1.99
CA GLN A 63 -11.83 14.86 -2.94
C GLN A 63 -13.01 13.91 -3.09
N LYS A 64 -13.56 13.78 -4.30
CA LYS A 64 -14.63 12.80 -4.59
C LYS A 64 -14.05 11.39 -4.45
N LEU A 65 -14.65 10.56 -3.61
CA LEU A 65 -14.25 9.16 -3.40
C LEU A 65 -15.07 8.22 -4.26
N SER A 66 -16.40 8.34 -4.21
CA SER A 66 -17.32 7.47 -4.93
C SER A 66 -18.67 8.13 -5.16
N VAL A 67 -19.45 7.54 -6.06
CA VAL A 67 -20.86 7.87 -6.30
C VAL A 67 -21.62 6.57 -6.35
N TYR A 68 -22.70 6.45 -5.58
CA TYR A 68 -23.55 5.26 -5.55
C TYR A 68 -25.02 5.64 -5.52
N LYS A 69 -25.91 4.68 -5.80
CA LYS A 69 -27.34 4.96 -5.88
C LYS A 69 -28.04 4.70 -4.55
N THR A 70 -29.15 5.40 -4.32
CA THR A 70 -29.94 5.27 -3.08
C THR A 70 -30.67 3.93 -2.94
N TYR A 71 -30.90 3.22 -4.05
CA TYR A 71 -31.71 2.01 -4.12
C TYR A 71 -30.91 0.73 -4.40
N THR A 72 -29.59 0.81 -4.47
CA THR A 72 -28.75 -0.39 -4.53
C THR A 72 -28.59 -0.96 -3.13
N ASP A 73 -28.68 -2.29 -3.00
CA ASP A 73 -28.52 -3.01 -1.74
C ASP A 73 -27.36 -2.45 -0.93
N HIS A 74 -27.70 -2.15 0.32
CA HIS A 74 -26.93 -1.43 1.32
C HIS A 74 -25.41 -1.47 1.09
N VAL A 75 -24.89 -0.34 0.60
CA VAL A 75 -23.48 0.01 0.69
C VAL A 75 -23.05 -0.29 2.12
N LYS A 76 -22.07 -1.21 2.26
CA LYS A 76 -21.41 -1.47 3.54
C LYS A 76 -21.10 -0.11 4.17
N VAL A 77 -21.87 0.25 5.18
CA VAL A 77 -21.57 1.39 6.03
C VAL A 77 -20.24 0.98 6.63
N TYR A 78 -19.15 1.60 6.16
CA TYR A 78 -17.89 1.48 6.86
C TYR A 78 -18.10 2.25 8.15
N ASP A 79 -18.74 1.58 9.12
CA ASP A 79 -18.87 2.09 10.46
C ASP A 79 -17.47 2.42 10.95
N THR A 80 -17.40 3.62 11.49
CA THR A 80 -16.28 4.17 12.23
C THR A 80 -15.69 3.09 13.12
N LYS A 81 -14.42 2.73 12.86
CA LYS A 81 -13.56 1.95 13.73
C LYS A 81 -14.17 0.65 14.26
N GLU A 82 -14.18 -0.39 13.45
CA GLU A 82 -13.71 -1.66 14.01
C GLU A 82 -12.19 -1.63 13.94
N GLU A 83 -11.56 -1.12 15.00
CA GLU A 83 -10.31 -1.70 15.50
C GLU A 83 -10.61 -3.17 15.84
N LYS A 84 -10.87 -3.98 14.81
CA LYS A 84 -10.69 -5.42 14.94
C LYS A 84 -9.21 -5.57 15.19
N ASP A 85 -8.90 -6.20 16.31
CA ASP A 85 -7.62 -6.82 16.64
C ASP A 85 -7.06 -7.51 15.39
N LEU A 86 -6.42 -6.73 14.52
CA LEU A 86 -5.49 -7.24 13.56
C LEU A 86 -4.36 -7.75 14.44
N PRO A 87 -4.05 -9.05 14.40
CA PRO A 87 -2.96 -9.58 15.19
C PRO A 87 -1.73 -8.73 14.89
N LYS A 88 -1.30 -7.98 15.89
CA LYS A 88 -0.08 -7.19 15.90
C LYS A 88 1.06 -8.20 16.01
N ILE A 89 1.34 -8.92 14.91
CA ILE A 89 2.30 -10.03 14.92
C ILE A 89 3.18 -9.95 13.68
N GLU A 90 4.42 -9.56 13.98
CA GLU A 90 5.70 -9.76 13.28
C GLU A 90 5.89 -9.08 11.91
N GLU A 91 6.16 -7.78 11.97
CA GLU A 91 6.99 -7.07 11.01
C GLU A 91 8.43 -7.61 11.03
N MET A 92 8.63 -8.82 10.51
CA MET A 92 9.97 -9.38 10.41
C MET A 92 10.69 -8.70 9.24
N ASN A 93 11.48 -7.67 9.55
CA ASN A 93 12.49 -7.14 8.63
C ASN A 93 13.41 -8.29 8.23
N LEU A 94 13.61 -8.48 6.92
CA LEU A 94 14.52 -9.49 6.44
C LEU A 94 15.96 -8.99 6.57
N GLU A 95 16.69 -9.54 7.54
CA GLU A 95 18.15 -9.43 7.59
C GLU A 95 18.75 -10.39 6.55
N TRP A 96 18.94 -9.88 5.34
CA TRP A 96 19.43 -10.60 4.17
C TRP A 96 20.74 -11.34 4.45
N ASN A 97 21.65 -10.70 5.20
CA ASN A 97 22.96 -11.27 5.52
C ASN A 97 22.84 -12.53 6.41
N LYS A 98 21.94 -12.53 7.40
CA LYS A 98 21.71 -13.70 8.26
C LYS A 98 21.12 -14.89 7.50
N LEU A 99 20.35 -14.64 6.43
CA LEU A 99 19.75 -15.69 5.61
C LEU A 99 20.80 -16.34 4.69
N MET A 100 21.73 -15.54 4.16
CA MET A 100 22.88 -16.02 3.41
C MET A 100 23.78 -16.92 4.28
N ASP A 101 24.06 -16.49 5.52
CA ASP A 101 24.90 -17.24 6.46
C ASP A 101 24.29 -18.60 6.87
N LYS A 102 22.95 -18.71 6.82
CA LYS A 102 22.21 -19.96 7.08
C LYS A 102 22.14 -20.91 5.88
N GLY A 103 22.72 -20.56 4.73
CA GLY A 103 22.70 -21.39 3.52
C GLY A 103 21.31 -21.48 2.85
N ILE A 104 20.44 -20.51 3.12
CA ILE A 104 19.12 -20.42 2.47
C ILE A 104 19.34 -19.99 1.01
N CYS A 105 18.69 -20.68 0.08
CA CYS A 105 18.88 -20.45 -1.35
C CYS A 105 17.71 -19.66 -1.96
N THR A 106 16.52 -19.85 -1.42
CA THR A 106 15.27 -19.30 -1.94
C THR A 106 14.40 -18.79 -0.81
N ILE A 107 13.87 -17.59 -0.98
CA ILE A 107 12.84 -17.02 -0.10
C ILE A 107 11.53 -16.97 -0.89
N SER A 108 10.45 -17.50 -0.32
CA SER A 108 9.10 -17.39 -0.87
C SER A 108 8.24 -16.57 0.08
N ILE A 109 7.70 -15.46 -0.41
CA ILE A 109 6.89 -14.51 0.35
C ILE A 109 5.48 -14.51 -0.22
N THR A 110 4.49 -14.84 0.60
CA THR A 110 3.07 -14.82 0.20
C THR A 110 2.40 -13.56 0.73
N ILE A 111 1.74 -12.79 -0.14
CA ILE A 111 0.98 -11.59 0.25
C ILE A 111 -0.39 -11.99 0.79
N GLN A 112 -0.54 -12.06 2.11
CA GLN A 112 -1.80 -12.47 2.74
C GLN A 112 -2.87 -11.37 2.68
N ASN A 113 -2.45 -10.11 2.86
CA ASN A 113 -3.34 -8.98 2.83
C ASN A 113 -2.66 -7.76 2.22
N ILE A 114 -3.43 -6.96 1.49
CA ILE A 114 -2.97 -5.71 0.90
C ILE A 114 -4.03 -4.62 1.09
N ILE A 115 -3.67 -3.58 1.82
CA ILE A 115 -4.55 -2.45 2.12
C ILE A 115 -3.96 -1.18 1.50
N GLY A 116 -4.78 -0.45 0.74
CA GLY A 116 -4.38 0.75 0.00
C GLY A 116 -4.16 0.50 -1.50
N ASN A 117 -4.06 1.58 -2.26
CA ASN A 117 -3.96 1.51 -3.72
C ASN A 117 -2.48 1.59 -4.15
N LYS A 118 -2.04 0.66 -5.03
CA LYS A 118 -0.76 0.65 -5.76
C LYS A 118 0.52 0.42 -4.93
N HIS A 119 0.69 -0.81 -4.43
CA HIS A 119 1.96 -1.26 -3.85
C HIS A 119 2.89 -1.80 -4.92
N ARG A 120 3.94 -1.06 -5.26
CA ARG A 120 4.91 -1.50 -6.27
C ARG A 120 5.94 -2.43 -5.65
N ILE A 121 6.25 -3.54 -6.32
CA ILE A 121 7.22 -4.53 -5.83
C ILE A 121 8.59 -3.91 -5.49
N ASP A 122 9.13 -3.04 -6.33
CA ASP A 122 10.44 -2.41 -6.09
C ASP A 122 10.48 -1.58 -4.81
N LYS A 123 9.39 -0.89 -4.50
CA LYS A 123 9.25 -0.08 -3.30
C LYS A 123 9.00 -0.96 -2.08
N THR A 124 8.06 -1.90 -2.17
CA THR A 124 7.69 -2.78 -1.05
C THR A 124 8.89 -3.61 -0.58
N LEU A 125 9.68 -4.16 -1.50
CA LEU A 125 10.88 -4.93 -1.14
C LEU A 125 11.94 -4.04 -0.47
N ALA A 126 12.13 -2.80 -0.94
CA ALA A 126 13.13 -1.89 -0.38
C ALA A 126 12.77 -1.43 1.04
N GLU A 127 11.46 -1.32 1.34
CA GLU A 127 10.98 -0.96 2.67
C GLU A 127 11.08 -2.12 3.67
N ARG A 128 10.99 -3.37 3.19
CA ARG A 128 10.96 -4.58 4.04
C ARG A 128 12.29 -5.33 4.12
N ILE A 129 13.25 -4.99 3.25
CA ILE A 129 14.59 -5.56 3.21
C ILE A 129 15.59 -4.39 3.31
N PRO A 130 15.89 -3.90 4.52
CA PRO A 130 16.76 -2.73 4.72
C PRO A 130 18.17 -2.92 4.14
N ASP A 131 18.62 -4.17 4.05
CA ASP A 131 19.94 -4.56 3.53
C ASP A 131 20.07 -4.36 2.01
N LEU A 132 18.96 -4.20 1.29
CA LEU A 132 18.95 -3.99 -0.15
C LEU A 132 18.39 -2.62 -0.51
N SER A 133 19.20 -1.83 -1.19
CA SER A 133 18.72 -0.61 -1.83
C SER A 133 17.72 -0.92 -2.94
N ARG A 134 16.84 0.05 -3.22
CA ARG A 134 15.86 -0.05 -4.32
C ARG A 134 16.53 -0.29 -5.67
N SER A 135 17.71 0.27 -5.93
CA SER A 135 18.46 0.03 -7.18
C SER A 135 18.95 -1.42 -7.27
N GLN A 136 19.43 -2.01 -6.17
CA GLN A 136 19.81 -3.43 -6.13
C GLN A 136 18.60 -4.35 -6.34
N ILE A 137 17.43 -4.02 -5.79
CA ILE A 137 16.18 -4.76 -6.02
C ILE A 137 15.76 -4.68 -7.48
N VAL A 138 15.78 -3.49 -8.08
CA VAL A 138 15.47 -3.31 -9.52
C VAL A 138 16.42 -4.15 -10.38
N GLN A 139 17.70 -4.18 -10.03
CA GLN A 139 18.69 -4.98 -10.75
C GLN A 139 18.40 -6.48 -10.61
N ARG A 140 18.12 -6.97 -9.39
CA ARG A 140 17.73 -8.38 -9.16
C ARG A 140 16.44 -8.79 -9.87
N ILE A 141 15.49 -7.87 -10.04
CA ILE A 141 14.28 -8.09 -10.86
C ILE A 141 14.66 -8.27 -12.33
N ARG A 142 15.55 -7.42 -12.86
CA ARG A 142 16.04 -7.52 -14.25
C ARG A 142 16.86 -8.79 -14.49
N ASP A 143 17.59 -9.22 -13.48
CA ASP A 143 18.44 -10.41 -13.52
C ASP A 143 17.65 -11.71 -13.27
N HIS A 144 16.32 -11.63 -13.14
CA HIS A 144 15.42 -12.78 -12.91
C HIS A 144 15.67 -13.52 -11.57
N SER A 145 16.36 -12.85 -10.64
CA SER A 145 16.54 -13.33 -9.27
C SER A 145 15.32 -13.05 -8.39
N ILE A 146 14.40 -12.19 -8.84
CA ILE A 146 13.12 -11.90 -8.18
C ILE A 146 11.98 -12.16 -9.16
N LEU A 147 11.04 -13.01 -8.76
CA LEU A 147 9.87 -13.41 -9.55
C LEU A 147 8.60 -13.15 -8.77
N VAL A 148 7.50 -12.88 -9.47
CA VAL A 148 6.15 -12.80 -8.88
C VAL A 148 5.30 -13.86 -9.54
N ASN A 149 4.65 -14.71 -8.75
CA ASN A 149 3.86 -15.85 -9.22
C ASN A 149 4.65 -16.76 -10.17
N ARG A 150 5.96 -16.92 -9.91
CA ARG A 150 6.93 -17.67 -10.75
C ARG A 150 7.20 -17.06 -12.13
N GLU A 151 6.71 -15.86 -12.38
CA GLU A 151 6.92 -15.13 -13.64
C GLU A 151 7.85 -13.93 -13.48
N THR A 152 8.42 -13.50 -14.60
CA THR A 152 9.28 -12.32 -14.66
C THR A 152 8.41 -11.08 -14.49
N CYS A 153 8.86 -10.14 -13.65
CA CYS A 153 8.06 -8.98 -13.28
C CYS A 153 8.76 -7.67 -13.69
N LYS A 154 7.96 -6.62 -13.90
CA LYS A 154 8.51 -5.26 -14.02
C LYS A 154 8.75 -4.70 -12.61
N PRO A 155 9.79 -3.89 -12.37
CA PRO A 155 10.01 -3.28 -11.06
C PRO A 155 8.82 -2.45 -10.55
N SER A 156 8.05 -1.86 -11.47
CA SER A 156 6.85 -1.09 -11.15
C SER A 156 5.57 -1.91 -11.05
N GLN A 157 5.64 -3.24 -11.12
CA GLN A 157 4.48 -4.11 -11.02
C GLN A 157 3.80 -3.91 -9.67
N THR A 158 2.48 -3.81 -9.70
CA THR A 158 1.67 -3.68 -8.49
C THR A 158 1.42 -5.06 -7.92
N LEU A 159 1.70 -5.23 -6.64
CA LEU A 159 1.39 -6.44 -5.89
C LEU A 159 -0.11 -6.52 -5.59
N MET A 160 -0.63 -7.73 -5.60
CA MET A 160 -2.01 -8.07 -5.29
C MET A 160 -2.05 -9.01 -4.09
N LYS A 161 -3.25 -9.17 -3.52
CA LYS A 161 -3.49 -10.22 -2.54
C LYS A 161 -3.21 -11.58 -3.19
N ASP A 162 -2.63 -12.49 -2.40
CA ASP A 162 -2.26 -13.86 -2.76
C ASP A 162 -1.10 -13.97 -3.77
N ASP A 163 -0.45 -12.85 -4.13
CA ASP A 163 0.79 -12.89 -4.89
C ASP A 163 1.89 -13.62 -4.12
N ILE A 164 2.71 -14.38 -4.84
CA ILE A 164 3.87 -15.09 -4.31
C ILE A 164 5.15 -14.48 -4.90
N ILE A 165 5.94 -13.81 -4.08
CA ILE A 165 7.25 -13.28 -4.46
C ILE A 165 8.30 -14.34 -4.17
N THR A 166 9.05 -14.75 -5.19
CA THR A 166 10.18 -15.67 -5.04
C THR A 166 11.48 -14.91 -5.23
N ILE A 167 12.36 -14.96 -4.24
CA ILE A 167 13.66 -14.29 -4.26
C ILE A 167 14.75 -15.36 -4.18
N LYS A 168 15.63 -15.38 -5.18
CA LYS A 168 16.85 -16.19 -5.18
C LYS A 168 17.97 -15.40 -4.53
N LEU A 169 18.60 -16.00 -3.53
CA LEU A 169 19.68 -15.39 -2.74
C LEU A 169 21.06 -15.49 -3.43
N LYS A 170 21.20 -16.38 -4.43
CA LYS A 170 22.39 -16.48 -5.30
C LYS A 170 22.57 -15.28 -6.22
#